data_AF-A0A6C0IMF2-F1
#
_entry.id   AF-A0A6C0IMF2-F1
#
_cell.length_a   1.000
_cell.length_b   1.000
_cell.length_c   1.000
_cell.angle_alpha   90.00
_cell.angle_beta   90.00
_cell.angle_gamma   90.00
#
_symmetry.space_group_name_H-M   'P 1'
#
loop_
_entity.id
_entity.type
_entity.pdbx_description
1 polymer ?
#
loop_
_entity_poly.entity_id
_entity_poly.type
_entity_poly.pdbx_seq_one_letter_code
_entity_poly.pdbx_strand_id
1 'polypeptide(L)'
;MIVLRDFIIGGCVAGIFSYITNQYDHHPEYLKIAAYLWGMPSIFFLLLYMSFKKGNAAALDVCRHCLLGVGLSFITIALTIVLFDLGRFNLIYLNLLTLFALIFTYMFFKIYEH
;
A
#
# COMPACT_ATOMS: atom_id res chain seq x y z
N MET A 1 -14.76 15.59 14.53
CA MET A 1 -15.67 14.64 13.84
C MET A 1 -15.04 13.97 12.61
N ILE A 2 -14.35 14.72 11.73
CA ILE A 2 -13.72 14.15 10.51
C ILE A 2 -12.65 13.09 10.85
N VAL A 3 -11.72 13.39 11.76
CA VAL A 3 -10.63 12.47 12.15
C VAL A 3 -11.15 11.15 12.75
N LEU A 4 -12.19 11.20 13.59
CA LEU A 4 -12.78 10.00 14.20
C LEU A 4 -13.41 9.09 13.15
N ARG A 5 -14.13 9.68 12.17
CA ARG A 5 -14.70 8.92 11.05
C ARG A 5 -13.60 8.26 10.22
N ASP A 6 -12.53 8.99 9.90
CA ASP A 6 -11.45 8.47 9.06
C ASP A 6 -10.65 7.37 9.81
N PHE A 7 -10.49 7.51 11.14
CA PHE A 7 -9.95 6.47 12.01
C PHE A 7 -10.83 5.19 12.00
N ILE A 8 -12.14 5.33 12.14
CA ILE A 8 -13.07 4.18 12.11
C ILE A 8 -13.00 3.47 10.75
N ILE A 9 -13.04 4.23 9.65
CA ILE A 9 -12.96 3.65 8.30
C ILE A 9 -11.63 2.93 8.10
N GLY A 10 -10.51 3.55 8.45
CA GLY A 10 -9.19 2.93 8.36
C GLY A 10 -9.05 1.69 9.24
N GLY A 11 -9.56 1.77 10.47
CA GLY A 11 -9.58 0.65 11.43
C GLY A 11 -10.43 -0.52 10.94
N CYS A 12 -11.59 -0.26 10.32
CA CYS A 12 -12.41 -1.30 9.70
C CYS A 12 -11.67 -2.00 8.55
N VAL A 13 -10.99 -1.25 7.67
CA VAL A 13 -10.18 -1.83 6.59
C VAL A 13 -9.09 -2.72 7.18
N ALA A 14 -8.29 -2.21 8.13
CA ALA A 14 -7.24 -2.99 8.78
C ALA A 14 -7.78 -4.23 9.51
N GLY A 15 -8.93 -4.11 10.17
CA GLY A 15 -9.61 -5.21 10.84
C GLY A 15 -10.04 -6.34 9.89
N ILE A 16 -10.51 -6.00 8.68
CA ILE A 16 -10.85 -6.99 7.65
C ILE A 16 -9.60 -7.79 7.24
N PHE A 17 -8.48 -7.12 6.98
CA PHE A 17 -7.22 -7.80 6.66
C PHE A 17 -6.74 -8.69 7.81
N SER A 18 -6.82 -8.20 9.05
CA SER A 18 -6.47 -8.99 10.24
C SER A 18 -7.36 -10.21 10.41
N TYR A 19 -8.66 -10.10 10.15
CA TYR A 19 -9.60 -11.23 10.22
C TYR A 19 -9.29 -12.28 9.16
N ILE A 20 -9.11 -11.85 7.90
CA ILE A 20 -8.82 -12.77 6.78
C ILE A 20 -7.51 -13.52 7.03
N THR A 21 -6.47 -12.82 7.49
CA THR A 21 -5.16 -13.45 7.77
C THR A 21 -5.19 -14.40 8.97
N ASN A 22 -6.05 -14.18 9.97
CA ASN A 22 -6.22 -15.11 11.09
C ASN A 22 -6.83 -16.46 10.67
N GLN A 23 -7.66 -16.48 9.62
CA GLN A 23 -8.22 -17.73 9.10
C GLN A 23 -7.20 -18.57 8.32
N TYR A 24 -5.99 -18.06 8.08
CA TYR A 24 -4.95 -18.73 7.30
C TYR A 24 -4.60 -20.12 7.82
N ASP A 25 -4.54 -20.31 9.14
CA ASP A 25 -4.15 -21.58 9.76
C ASP A 25 -5.11 -22.73 9.42
N HIS A 26 -6.36 -22.40 9.08
CA HIS A 26 -7.39 -23.36 8.66
C HIS A 26 -7.66 -23.34 7.15
N HIS A 27 -7.42 -22.20 6.50
CA HIS A 27 -7.76 -21.94 5.10
C HIS A 27 -6.64 -21.15 4.38
N PRO A 28 -5.61 -21.84 3.83
CA PRO A 28 -4.44 -21.19 3.24
C PRO A 28 -4.73 -20.22 2.09
N GLU A 29 -5.86 -20.41 1.38
CA GLU A 29 -6.37 -19.53 0.33
C GLU A 29 -6.69 -18.11 0.82
N TYR A 30 -6.97 -17.92 2.11
CA TYR A 30 -7.29 -16.61 2.67
C TYR A 30 -6.10 -15.65 2.60
N LEU A 31 -4.86 -16.17 2.67
CA LEU A 31 -3.66 -15.34 2.49
C LEU A 31 -3.54 -14.84 1.04
N LYS A 32 -3.96 -15.65 0.06
CA LYS A 32 -3.99 -15.23 -1.35
C LYS A 32 -5.07 -14.17 -1.59
N ILE A 33 -6.23 -14.34 -0.96
CA ILE A 33 -7.31 -13.35 -0.99
C ILE A 33 -6.87 -12.04 -0.35
N ALA A 34 -6.21 -12.09 0.82
CA ALA A 34 -5.65 -10.91 1.48
C ALA A 34 -4.62 -10.21 0.57
N ALA A 35 -3.70 -10.95 -0.04
CA ALA A 35 -2.73 -10.38 -0.97
C ALA A 35 -3.40 -9.70 -2.19
N TYR A 36 -4.44 -10.32 -2.75
CA TYR A 36 -5.22 -9.74 -3.85
C TYR A 36 -5.95 -8.46 -3.42
N LEU A 37 -6.64 -8.47 -2.27
CA LEU A 37 -7.36 -7.31 -1.74
C LEU A 37 -6.42 -6.15 -1.40
N TRP A 38 -5.20 -6.44 -0.96
CA TRP A 38 -4.17 -5.42 -0.74
C TRP A 38 -3.76 -4.76 -2.05
N GLY A 39 -3.64 -5.53 -3.13
CA GLY A 39 -3.35 -5.01 -4.47
C GLY A 39 -4.50 -4.25 -5.11
N MET A 40 -5.73 -4.41 -4.62
CA MET A 40 -6.88 -3.62 -5.08
C MET A 40 -6.78 -2.18 -4.58
N PRO A 41 -7.22 -1.18 -5.37
CA PRO A 41 -7.11 0.25 -5.06
C PRO A 41 -8.13 0.73 -4.01
N SER A 42 -8.35 -0.04 -2.94
CA SER A 42 -9.33 0.23 -1.88
C SER A 42 -9.01 1.55 -1.14
N ILE A 43 -7.76 1.71 -0.71
CA ILE A 43 -7.28 2.95 -0.05
C ILE A 43 -7.25 4.12 -1.04
N PHE A 44 -6.91 3.85 -2.31
CA PHE A 44 -6.85 4.87 -3.35
C PHE A 44 -8.21 5.55 -3.55
N PHE A 45 -9.32 4.80 -3.57
CA PHE A 45 -10.65 5.42 -3.72
C PHE A 45 -11.01 6.38 -2.57
N LEU A 46 -10.55 6.08 -1.35
CA LEU A 46 -10.72 6.97 -0.20
C LEU A 46 -9.91 8.27 -0.38
N LEU A 47 -8.63 8.15 -0.75
CA LEU A 47 -7.78 9.30 -1.04
C LEU A 47 -8.34 10.16 -2.17
N LEU A 48 -8.81 9.51 -3.24
CA LEU A 48 -9.43 10.18 -4.38
C LEU A 48 -10.69 10.95 -3.96
N TYR A 49 -11.60 10.32 -3.21
CA TYR A 49 -12.79 11.01 -2.70
C TYR A 49 -12.46 12.21 -1.81
N MET A 50 -11.45 12.09 -0.93
CA MET A 50 -11.01 13.21 -0.09
C MET A 50 -10.38 14.33 -0.90
N SER A 51 -9.57 13.98 -1.91
CA SER A 51 -8.86 14.95 -2.75
C SER A 51 -9.80 15.75 -3.65
N PHE A 52 -10.89 15.15 -4.16
CA PHE A 52 -11.92 15.88 -4.91
C PHE A 52 -12.58 17.01 -4.11
N LYS A 53 -12.66 16.89 -2.76
CA LYS A 53 -13.16 17.98 -1.90
C LYS A 53 -12.27 19.22 -1.91
N LYS A 54 -11.03 19.07 -2.37
CA LYS A 54 -10.04 20.14 -2.52
C LYS A 54 -9.92 20.64 -3.97
N GLY A 55 -10.64 20.02 -4.92
CA GLY A 55 -10.71 20.41 -6.32
C GLY A 55 -10.08 19.39 -7.28
N ASN A 56 -10.38 19.55 -8.57
CA ASN A 56 -9.94 18.61 -9.62
C ASN A 56 -8.42 18.50 -9.76
N ALA A 57 -7.70 19.62 -9.57
CA ALA A 57 -6.24 19.63 -9.64
C ALA A 57 -5.61 18.79 -8.52
N ALA A 58 -6.10 18.94 -7.28
CA ALA A 58 -5.64 18.14 -6.14
C ALA A 58 -5.95 16.64 -6.32
N ALA A 59 -7.10 16.31 -6.92
CA ALA A 59 -7.44 14.93 -7.22
C ALA A 59 -6.50 14.31 -8.27
N LEU A 60 -6.17 15.04 -9.33
CA LEU A 60 -5.23 14.58 -10.35
C LEU A 60 -3.81 14.39 -9.77
N ASP A 61 -3.39 15.29 -8.89
CA ASP A 61 -2.10 15.23 -8.21
C ASP A 61 -1.99 13.97 -7.34
N VAL A 62 -3.00 13.70 -6.51
CA VAL A 62 -3.09 12.46 -5.74
C VAL A 62 -3.06 11.23 -6.64
N CYS A 63 -3.76 11.25 -7.78
CA CYS A 63 -3.69 10.15 -8.75
C CYS A 63 -2.27 9.90 -9.27
N ARG A 64 -1.51 10.94 -9.60
CA ARG A 64 -0.13 10.82 -10.08
C ARG A 64 0.80 10.23 -9.03
N HIS A 65 0.72 10.72 -7.80
CA HIS A 65 1.53 10.18 -6.69
C HIS A 65 1.14 8.76 -6.31
N CYS A 66 -0.16 8.44 -6.30
CA CYS A 66 -0.62 7.06 -6.09
C CYS A 66 -0.12 6.13 -7.21
N LEU A 67 -0.14 6.57 -8.47
CA LEU A 67 0.40 5.79 -9.59
C LEU A 67 1.90 5.53 -9.42
N LEU A 68 2.68 6.53 -9.02
CA LEU A 68 4.10 6.37 -8.72
C LEU A 68 4.33 5.32 -7.61
N GLY A 69 3.60 5.44 -6.49
CA GLY A 69 3.69 4.50 -5.37
C GLY A 69 3.31 3.07 -5.75
N VAL A 70 2.24 2.89 -6.52
CA VAL A 70 1.81 1.57 -7.02
C VAL A 70 2.84 1.00 -8.01
N GLY A 71 3.39 1.83 -8.89
CA GLY A 71 4.45 1.41 -9.83
C GLY A 71 5.69 0.89 -9.10
N LEU A 72 6.15 1.61 -8.08
CA LEU A 72 7.27 1.18 -7.23
C LEU A 72 6.95 -0.10 -6.44
N SER A 73 5.72 -0.23 -5.96
CA SER A 73 5.26 -1.45 -5.26
C SER A 73 5.26 -2.65 -6.21
N PHE A 74 4.78 -2.48 -7.44
CA PHE A 74 4.81 -3.51 -8.47
C PHE A 74 6.25 -3.97 -8.76
N ILE A 75 7.18 -3.02 -8.94
CA ILE A 75 8.61 -3.33 -9.14
C ILE A 75 9.17 -4.11 -7.95
N THR A 76 8.85 -3.68 -6.72
CA THR A 76 9.32 -4.33 -5.49
C THR A 76 8.80 -5.78 -5.37
N ILE A 77 7.53 -6.01 -5.71
CA ILE A 77 6.94 -7.36 -5.74
C ILE A 77 7.60 -8.22 -6.82
N ALA A 78 7.80 -7.68 -8.02
CA ALA A 78 8.47 -8.39 -9.10
C ALA A 78 9.91 -8.80 -8.71
N LEU A 79 10.67 -7.89 -8.11
CA LEU A 79 12.01 -8.18 -7.59
C LEU A 79 11.97 -9.24 -6.48
N THR A 80 10.99 -9.17 -5.57
CA THR A 80 10.81 -10.16 -4.51
C THR A 80 10.56 -11.56 -5.05
N ILE A 81 9.79 -11.67 -6.14
CA ILE A 81 9.53 -12.95 -6.82
C ILE A 81 10.81 -13.48 -7.48
N VAL A 82 11.56 -12.62 -8.18
CA VAL A 82 12.82 -13.01 -8.84
C VAL A 82 13.88 -13.45 -7.82
N LEU A 83 13.88 -12.84 -6.64
CA LEU A 83 14.86 -13.09 -5.59
C LEU A 83 14.35 -14.04 -4.50
N PHE A 84 13.25 -14.76 -4.75
CA PHE A 84 12.54 -15.52 -3.72
C PHE A 84 13.42 -16.60 -3.04
N ASP A 85 14.40 -17.12 -3.77
CA ASP A 85 15.31 -18.16 -3.29
C ASP A 85 16.42 -17.66 -2.34
N LEU A 86 16.53 -16.34 -2.10
CA LEU A 86 17.48 -15.77 -1.13
C LEU A 86 17.17 -16.18 0.32
N GLY A 87 16.00 -16.75 0.59
CA GLY A 87 15.55 -17.17 1.91
C GLY A 87 14.78 -16.07 2.65
N ARG A 88 13.91 -16.52 3.57
CA ARG A 88 12.90 -15.69 4.24
C ARG A 88 13.47 -14.41 4.86
N PHE A 89 14.51 -14.52 5.68
CA PHE A 89 15.04 -13.35 6.40
C PHE A 89 15.65 -12.33 5.43
N ASN A 90 16.41 -12.78 4.44
CA ASN A 90 17.03 -11.92 3.45
C ASN A 90 15.98 -11.16 2.62
N LEU A 91 14.90 -11.84 2.20
CA LEU A 91 13.79 -11.20 1.49
C LEU A 91 13.08 -10.13 2.33
N ILE A 92 12.83 -10.41 3.62
CA ILE A 92 12.19 -9.44 4.53
C ILE A 92 13.09 -8.22 4.69
N TYR A 93 14.39 -8.41 4.94
CA TYR A 93 15.34 -7.31 5.07
C TYR A 93 15.46 -6.49 3.78
N LEU A 94 15.51 -7.14 2.61
CA LEU A 94 15.56 -6.47 1.32
C LEU A 94 14.31 -5.63 1.04
N ASN A 95 13.13 -6.16 1.34
CA ASN A 95 11.87 -5.42 1.19
C ASN A 95 11.78 -4.23 2.14
N LEU A 96 12.20 -4.40 3.40
CA LEU A 96 12.26 -3.28 4.36
C LEU A 96 13.26 -2.21 3.93
N LEU A 97 14.45 -2.61 3.47
CA LEU A 97 15.46 -1.67 2.96
C LEU A 97 14.94 -0.92 1.74
N THR A 98 14.29 -1.62 0.81
CA THR A 98 13.64 -1.01 -0.36
C THR A 98 12.58 -0.01 0.08
N LEU A 99 11.69 -0.37 1.02
CA LEU A 99 10.68 0.54 1.55
C LEU A 99 11.30 1.83 2.11
N PHE A 100 12.32 1.71 2.98
CA PHE A 100 12.99 2.88 3.54
C PHE A 100 13.70 3.71 2.47
N ALA A 101 14.36 3.08 1.51
CA ALA A 101 15.01 3.77 0.41
C ALA A 101 14.02 4.55 -0.45
N LEU A 102 12.85 3.97 -0.75
CA LEU A 102 11.79 4.63 -1.52
C LEU A 102 11.20 5.83 -0.77
N ILE A 103 10.88 5.68 0.52
CA ILE A 103 10.41 6.78 1.36
C ILE A 103 11.47 7.89 1.44
N PHE A 104 12.73 7.51 1.72
CA PHE A 104 13.83 8.46 1.80
C PHE A 104 14.01 9.23 0.49
N THR A 105 14.02 8.53 -0.64
CA THR A 105 14.16 9.14 -1.98
C THR A 105 13.00 10.10 -2.27
N TYR A 106 11.76 9.68 -2.00
CA TYR A 106 10.57 10.51 -2.20
C TYR A 106 10.63 11.81 -1.41
N MET A 107 11.06 11.74 -0.14
CA MET A 107 11.15 12.90 0.75
C MET A 107 12.39 13.77 0.47
N PHE A 108 13.55 13.15 0.24
CA PHE A 108 14.83 13.85 0.04
C PHE A 108 14.84 14.64 -1.27
N PHE A 109 14.37 14.04 -2.36
CA PHE A 109 14.23 14.72 -3.65
C PHE A 109 12.95 15.54 -3.78
N LYS A 110 12.12 15.58 -2.72
CA LYS A 110 10.86 16.33 -2.69
C LYS A 110 9.95 16.03 -3.86
N ILE A 111 9.85 14.75 -4.23
CA ILE A 111 9.02 14.33 -5.36
C ILE A 111 7.56 14.71 -5.13
N TYR A 112 7.12 14.86 -3.88
CA TYR A 112 5.79 15.35 -3.51
C TYR A 112 5.48 16.80 -3.92
N GLU A 113 6.46 17.57 -4.41
CA GLU A 113 6.26 18.95 -4.90
C GLU A 113 5.94 19.01 -6.42
N HIS A 114 5.96 17.88 -7.13
CA HIS A 114 5.88 17.78 -8.59
C HIS A 114 4.86 16.75 -9.09
#